data_AF-A0A2E8A9G0-F1
#
_entry.id   AF-A0A2E8A9G0-F1
#
_cell.length_a   1.000
_cell.length_b   1.000
_cell.length_c   1.000
_cell.angle_alpha   90.00
_cell.angle_beta   90.00
_cell.angle_gamma   90.00
#
_symmetry.space_group_name_H-M   'P 1'
#
loop_
_entity.id
_entity.type
_entity.pdbx_description
1 polymer ?
#
loop_
_entity_poly.entity_id
_entity_poly.type
_entity_poly.pdbx_seq_one_letter_code
_entity_poly.pdbx_strand_id
1 'polypeptide(L)'
;MPNSYTQLTLVAGSASPNGTSQLNYGPFDFEYLNKDDIKFAILTPGPLYVVVPIASVNETTKIITLSSSIAAQYPSLTITSARVYRATTTNALVDFTAGSRISEADLDTAYRQGLFAAQEASEDASGSASRVIITNSDIQDGAVGASKLATDAVEAVKIKDGVVGATKLASTLDLSSKNVTLSDSASNNAVSQTAVIRHINAIKSAIDISSGMTGVLPVANTESNVLESVYLPCDGAV
;
A
#
# COMPACT_ATOMS: atom_id res chain seq x y z
N MET A 1 -3.10 -35.48 -3.15
CA MET A 1 -2.91 -34.23 -2.37
C MET A 1 -3.33 -33.06 -3.25
N PRO A 2 -3.92 -31.97 -2.72
CA PRO A 2 -4.66 -31.03 -3.56
C PRO A 2 -3.79 -30.08 -4.39
N ASN A 3 -2.52 -29.87 -4.02
CA ASN A 3 -1.70 -28.81 -4.61
C ASN A 3 -0.72 -29.33 -5.68
N SER A 4 -0.38 -28.48 -6.65
CA SER A 4 0.63 -28.74 -7.70
C SER A 4 2.07 -28.40 -7.29
N TYR A 5 2.26 -27.92 -6.07
CA TYR A 5 3.56 -27.50 -5.55
C TYR A 5 3.74 -27.75 -4.05
N THR A 6 5.00 -27.80 -3.63
CA THR A 6 5.44 -27.80 -2.24
C THR A 6 6.26 -26.53 -2.00
N GLN A 7 5.83 -25.69 -1.06
CA GLN A 7 6.60 -24.52 -0.64
C GLN A 7 7.67 -24.92 0.38
N LEU A 8 8.87 -24.36 0.21
CA LEU A 8 10.04 -24.62 1.04
C LEU A 8 10.51 -23.33 1.69
N THR A 9 10.75 -23.40 3.00
CA THR A 9 11.46 -22.36 3.75
C THR A 9 12.95 -22.61 3.66
N LEU A 10 13.69 -21.61 3.19
CA LEU A 10 15.14 -21.69 3.03
C LEU A 10 15.85 -21.05 4.21
N VAL A 11 16.89 -21.74 4.69
CA VAL A 11 17.65 -21.31 5.86
C VAL A 11 19.11 -21.11 5.47
N ALA A 12 19.61 -19.88 5.63
CA ALA A 12 21.01 -19.58 5.38
C ALA A 12 21.92 -20.33 6.37
N GLY A 13 23.02 -20.91 5.86
CA GLY A 13 23.98 -21.67 6.68
C GLY A 13 23.52 -23.06 7.15
N SER A 14 22.32 -23.51 6.79
CA SER A 14 21.87 -24.87 7.08
C SER A 14 22.67 -25.91 6.29
N ALA A 15 23.09 -26.98 6.97
CA ALA A 15 23.71 -28.16 6.37
C ALA A 15 22.69 -29.22 5.93
N SER A 16 21.44 -29.11 6.40
CA SER A 16 20.34 -29.98 6.00
C SER A 16 19.75 -29.54 4.65
N PRO A 17 19.00 -30.42 3.94
CA PRO A 17 18.25 -30.02 2.75
C PRO A 17 17.46 -28.73 2.98
N ASN A 18 17.31 -27.91 1.94
CA ASN A 18 16.72 -26.56 1.99
C ASN A 18 17.63 -25.46 2.58
N GLY A 19 18.92 -25.72 2.75
CA GLY A 19 19.90 -24.65 2.95
C GLY A 19 20.21 -23.90 1.66
N THR A 20 20.44 -22.59 1.71
CA THR A 20 20.77 -21.79 0.51
C THR A 20 22.11 -22.18 -0.12
N SER A 21 23.04 -22.72 0.67
CA SER A 21 24.33 -23.24 0.21
C SER A 21 24.29 -24.70 -0.23
N GLN A 22 23.15 -25.38 -0.04
CA GLN A 22 23.00 -26.79 -0.41
C GLN A 22 22.63 -26.93 -1.89
N LEU A 23 22.74 -28.17 -2.38
CA LEU A 23 22.18 -28.54 -3.69
C LEU A 23 20.86 -29.31 -3.55
N ASN A 24 20.57 -29.88 -2.37
CA ASN A 24 19.42 -30.75 -2.16
C ASN A 24 18.25 -30.00 -1.53
N TYR A 25 17.06 -30.14 -2.13
CA TYR A 25 15.82 -29.47 -1.70
C TYR A 25 14.63 -30.44 -1.71
N GLY A 26 13.72 -30.27 -0.75
CA GLY A 26 12.56 -31.14 -0.53
C GLY A 26 12.47 -31.65 0.91
N PRO A 27 11.73 -32.76 1.15
CA PRO A 27 10.98 -33.53 0.16
C PRO A 27 9.77 -32.75 -0.42
N PHE A 28 9.38 -33.04 -1.66
CA PHE A 28 8.10 -32.58 -2.22
C PHE A 28 7.01 -33.65 -2.04
N ASP A 29 5.76 -33.22 -2.01
CA ASP A 29 4.60 -34.03 -1.57
C ASP A 29 3.48 -34.16 -2.63
N PHE A 30 3.71 -33.74 -3.87
CA PHE A 30 2.76 -33.88 -4.97
C PHE A 30 3.08 -35.06 -5.91
N GLU A 31 2.06 -35.52 -6.62
CA GLU A 31 2.20 -36.50 -7.70
C GLU A 31 2.56 -35.85 -9.03
N TYR A 32 3.26 -36.60 -9.88
CA TYR A 32 3.68 -36.19 -11.21
C TYR A 32 3.51 -37.33 -12.23
N LEU A 33 3.50 -36.98 -13.52
CA LEU A 33 3.51 -37.94 -14.63
C LEU A 33 4.94 -38.25 -15.08
N ASN A 34 5.74 -37.21 -15.34
CA ASN A 34 7.14 -37.32 -15.69
C ASN A 34 7.99 -36.51 -14.69
N LYS A 35 9.16 -37.05 -14.31
CA LYS A 35 10.12 -36.34 -13.47
C LYS A 35 10.64 -35.05 -14.13
N ASP A 36 10.63 -34.97 -15.45
CA ASP A 36 11.06 -33.79 -16.20
C ASP A 36 10.11 -32.60 -16.03
N ASP A 37 8.86 -32.86 -15.64
CA ASP A 37 7.86 -31.82 -15.34
C ASP A 37 8.10 -31.16 -13.99
N ILE A 38 8.95 -31.74 -13.13
CA ILE A 38 9.30 -31.17 -11.83
C ILE A 38 10.26 -30.01 -12.04
N LYS A 39 9.87 -28.84 -11.54
CA LYS A 39 10.61 -27.59 -11.60
C LYS A 39 10.83 -27.05 -10.20
N PHE A 40 11.81 -26.14 -10.10
CA PHE A 40 12.12 -25.44 -8.86
C PHE A 40 12.26 -23.96 -9.15
N ALA A 41 11.67 -23.14 -8.29
CA ALA A 41 11.79 -21.69 -8.37
C ALA A 41 12.03 -21.09 -6.99
N ILE A 42 12.84 -20.05 -6.95
CA ILE A 42 13.07 -19.25 -5.74
C ILE A 42 12.22 -17.98 -5.78
N LEU A 43 11.76 -17.51 -4.63
CA LEU A 43 11.13 -16.21 -4.52
C LEU A 43 12.22 -15.16 -4.26
N THR A 44 12.43 -14.27 -5.23
CA THR A 44 13.36 -13.15 -5.08
C THR A 44 12.75 -12.02 -4.23
N PRO A 45 13.56 -11.12 -3.65
CA PRO A 45 13.06 -9.96 -2.92
C PRO A 45 12.22 -8.98 -3.75
N GLY A 46 12.28 -9.07 -5.09
CA GLY A 46 11.44 -8.34 -6.06
C GLY A 46 10.15 -9.08 -6.43
N PRO A 47 9.54 -9.77 -5.46
CA PRO A 47 8.57 -10.87 -5.57
C PRO A 47 8.43 -11.69 -6.86
N LEU A 48 9.53 -11.93 -7.57
CA LEU A 48 9.51 -12.72 -8.78
C LEU A 48 9.95 -14.14 -8.47
N TYR A 49 9.14 -15.12 -8.89
CA TYR A 49 9.58 -16.51 -8.96
C TYR A 49 10.55 -16.68 -10.11
N VAL A 50 11.79 -17.06 -9.80
CA VAL A 50 12.84 -17.33 -10.79
C VAL A 50 13.15 -18.81 -10.79
N VAL A 51 13.04 -19.43 -11.97
CA VAL A 51 13.32 -20.86 -12.16
C VAL A 51 14.82 -21.12 -12.02
N VAL A 52 15.18 -22.15 -11.26
CA VAL A 52 16.58 -22.59 -11.08
C VAL A 52 16.76 -23.99 -11.68
N PRO A 53 17.84 -24.24 -12.45
CA PRO A 53 18.07 -25.55 -13.08
C PRO A 53 18.25 -26.69 -12.06
N ILE A 54 17.47 -27.75 -12.24
CA ILE A 54 17.58 -29.03 -11.52
C ILE A 54 18.52 -29.94 -12.29
N ALA A 55 19.48 -30.56 -11.60
CA ALA A 55 20.38 -31.58 -12.15
C ALA A 55 19.76 -32.99 -12.09
N SER A 56 19.06 -33.31 -10.99
CA SER A 56 18.40 -34.61 -10.84
C SER A 56 17.24 -34.58 -9.87
N VAL A 57 16.34 -35.56 -9.99
CA VAL A 57 15.24 -35.81 -9.05
C VAL A 57 15.35 -37.23 -8.50
N ASN A 58 15.33 -37.37 -7.18
CA ASN A 58 15.25 -38.67 -6.52
C ASN A 58 13.78 -39.03 -6.25
N GLU A 59 13.28 -40.04 -6.95
CA GLU A 59 11.86 -40.40 -6.96
C GLU A 59 11.37 -41.07 -5.67
N THR A 60 12.28 -41.71 -4.92
CA THR A 60 11.98 -42.40 -3.66
C THR A 60 11.93 -41.42 -2.50
N THR A 61 12.94 -40.56 -2.38
CA THR A 61 13.05 -39.58 -1.29
C THR A 61 12.31 -38.27 -1.59
N LYS A 62 11.88 -38.07 -2.84
CA LYS A 62 11.24 -36.84 -3.33
C LYS A 62 12.12 -35.61 -3.10
N ILE A 63 13.44 -35.77 -3.20
CA ILE A 63 14.43 -34.70 -3.11
C ILE A 63 14.91 -34.36 -4.52
N ILE A 64 15.00 -33.06 -4.81
CA ILE A 64 15.65 -32.55 -6.03
C ILE A 64 17.09 -32.14 -5.71
N THR A 65 17.97 -32.22 -6.70
CA THR A 65 19.35 -31.72 -6.64
C THR A 65 19.53 -30.65 -7.70
N LEU A 66 19.90 -29.43 -7.31
CA LEU A 66 20.17 -28.32 -8.23
C LEU A 66 21.54 -28.47 -8.90
N SER A 67 21.70 -27.83 -10.07
CA SER A 67 22.99 -27.78 -10.77
C SER A 67 24.00 -26.84 -10.10
N SER A 68 23.53 -25.91 -9.28
CA SER A 68 24.34 -24.96 -8.51
C SER A 68 23.55 -24.52 -7.28
N SER A 69 24.24 -24.17 -6.19
CA SER A 69 23.56 -23.73 -4.98
C SER A 69 22.96 -22.33 -5.18
N ILE A 70 21.86 -22.05 -4.47
CA ILE A 70 21.18 -20.76 -4.55
C ILE A 70 22.13 -19.63 -4.15
N ALA A 71 22.93 -19.83 -3.10
CA ALA A 71 23.91 -18.86 -2.63
C ALA A 71 25.00 -18.55 -3.67
N ALA A 72 25.41 -19.54 -4.47
CA ALA A 72 26.39 -19.33 -5.54
C ALA A 72 25.79 -18.58 -6.74
N GLN A 73 24.53 -18.89 -7.10
CA GLN A 73 23.88 -18.27 -8.25
C GLN A 73 23.33 -16.87 -7.95
N TYR A 74 22.94 -16.60 -6.69
CA TYR A 74 22.33 -15.34 -6.25
C TYR A 74 23.03 -14.77 -5.01
N PRO A 75 24.34 -14.45 -5.09
CA PRO A 75 25.16 -14.11 -3.91
C PRO A 75 24.74 -12.81 -3.21
N SER A 76 24.07 -11.91 -3.92
CA SER A 76 23.66 -10.60 -3.40
C SER A 76 22.22 -10.56 -2.89
N LEU A 77 21.49 -11.68 -2.96
CA LEU A 77 20.07 -11.72 -2.60
C LEU A 77 19.84 -12.56 -1.34
N THR A 78 19.01 -12.03 -0.43
CA THR A 78 18.50 -12.79 0.70
C THR A 78 17.27 -13.58 0.25
N ILE A 79 17.45 -14.87 -0.03
CA ILE A 79 16.38 -15.77 -0.45
C ILE A 79 15.94 -16.61 0.76
N THR A 80 14.69 -16.46 1.16
CA THR A 80 14.10 -17.18 2.32
C THR A 80 13.08 -18.23 1.92
N SER A 81 12.64 -18.23 0.66
CA SER A 81 11.53 -19.06 0.20
C SER A 81 11.78 -19.59 -1.20
N ALA A 82 11.37 -20.84 -1.42
CA ALA A 82 11.35 -21.48 -2.73
C ALA A 82 10.11 -22.36 -2.88
N ARG A 83 9.88 -22.83 -4.09
CA ARG A 83 8.84 -23.82 -4.40
C ARG A 83 9.40 -24.90 -5.31
N VAL A 84 9.07 -26.15 -5.01
CA VAL A 84 9.13 -27.26 -5.96
C VAL A 84 7.72 -27.39 -6.53
N TYR A 85 7.58 -27.44 -7.84
CA TYR A 85 6.27 -27.50 -8.49
C TYR A 85 6.32 -28.39 -9.72
N ARG A 86 5.18 -28.94 -10.13
CA ARG A 86 5.07 -29.57 -11.45
C ARG A 86 4.59 -28.55 -12.49
N ALA A 87 5.05 -28.74 -13.71
CA ALA A 87 4.62 -28.02 -14.90
C ALA A 87 4.23 -29.06 -15.96
N THR A 88 2.99 -29.52 -15.89
CA THR A 88 2.46 -30.58 -16.76
C THR A 88 2.38 -30.08 -18.20
N THR A 89 2.85 -30.89 -19.15
CA THR A 89 2.72 -30.55 -20.58
C THR A 89 1.26 -30.47 -21.02
N THR A 90 0.96 -29.56 -21.94
CA THR A 90 -0.35 -29.46 -22.59
C THR A 90 -0.43 -30.27 -23.89
N ASN A 91 0.68 -30.86 -24.34
CA ASN A 91 0.70 -31.75 -25.49
C ASN A 91 0.04 -33.08 -25.11
N ALA A 92 -0.83 -33.60 -25.97
CA ALA A 92 -1.46 -34.89 -25.73
C ALA A 92 -0.41 -35.99 -25.57
N LEU A 93 -0.40 -36.65 -24.41
CA LEU A 93 0.48 -37.80 -24.15
C LEU A 93 -0.03 -39.08 -24.80
N VAL A 94 -1.32 -39.10 -25.19
CA VAL A 94 -2.00 -40.22 -25.83
C VAL A 94 -2.66 -39.74 -27.12
N ASP A 95 -2.45 -40.47 -28.20
CA ASP A 95 -3.07 -40.20 -29.50
C ASP A 95 -4.44 -40.89 -29.60
N PHE A 96 -5.51 -40.09 -29.66
CA PHE A 96 -6.88 -40.56 -29.85
C PHE A 96 -7.24 -40.67 -31.34
N THR A 97 -6.41 -41.32 -32.15
CA THR A 97 -6.69 -41.58 -33.56
C THR A 97 -7.69 -42.72 -33.74
N ALA A 98 -8.66 -42.55 -34.64
CA ALA A 98 -9.67 -43.56 -34.94
C ALA A 98 -9.03 -44.87 -35.43
N GLY A 99 -9.39 -45.99 -34.80
CA GLY A 99 -8.81 -47.31 -35.07
C GLY A 99 -7.65 -47.70 -34.15
N SER A 100 -7.12 -46.76 -33.35
CA SER A 100 -6.15 -47.07 -32.30
C SER A 100 -6.81 -47.79 -31.12
N ARG A 101 -6.12 -48.80 -30.57
CA ARG A 101 -6.54 -49.47 -29.34
C ARG A 101 -5.91 -48.73 -28.17
N ILE A 102 -6.75 -48.13 -27.33
CA ILE A 102 -6.34 -47.41 -26.12
C ILE A 102 -6.28 -48.41 -24.97
N SER A 103 -5.17 -48.43 -24.22
CA SER A 103 -5.09 -49.22 -22.99
C SER A 103 -5.68 -48.45 -21.80
N GLU A 104 -6.04 -49.15 -20.73
CA GLU A 104 -6.49 -48.51 -19.49
C GLU A 104 -5.41 -47.58 -18.89
N ALA A 105 -4.13 -47.95 -19.03
CA ALA A 105 -3.00 -47.12 -18.59
C ALA A 105 -2.89 -45.82 -19.39
N ASP A 106 -3.16 -45.85 -20.70
CA ASP A 106 -3.20 -44.64 -21.53
C ASP A 106 -4.35 -43.73 -21.10
N LEU A 107 -5.53 -44.31 -20.82
CA LEU A 107 -6.69 -43.56 -20.36
C LEU A 107 -6.44 -42.89 -19.00
N ASP A 108 -5.83 -43.61 -18.04
CA ASP A 108 -5.46 -43.06 -16.74
C ASP A 108 -4.42 -41.94 -16.87
N THR A 109 -3.41 -42.12 -17.73
CA THR A 109 -2.39 -41.09 -17.98
C THR A 109 -3.00 -39.82 -18.55
N ALA A 110 -3.88 -39.94 -19.54
CA ALA A 110 -4.58 -38.79 -20.13
C ALA A 110 -5.47 -38.07 -19.10
N TYR A 111 -6.19 -38.83 -18.26
CA TYR A 111 -7.03 -38.28 -17.20
C TYR A 111 -6.19 -37.52 -16.16
N ARG A 112 -5.11 -38.13 -15.65
CA ARG A 112 -4.22 -37.50 -14.68
C ARG A 112 -3.52 -36.27 -15.24
N GLN A 113 -3.12 -36.28 -16.51
CA GLN A 113 -2.57 -35.11 -17.20
C GLN A 113 -3.56 -33.93 -17.17
N GLY A 114 -4.82 -34.17 -17.54
CA GLY A 114 -5.86 -33.15 -17.53
C GLY A 114 -6.13 -32.61 -16.12
N LEU A 115 -6.16 -33.49 -15.12
CA LEU A 115 -6.34 -33.10 -13.72
C LEU A 115 -5.17 -32.22 -13.22
N PHE A 116 -3.94 -32.61 -13.51
CA PHE A 116 -2.75 -31.87 -13.05
C PHE A 116 -2.63 -30.52 -13.74
N ALA A 117 -2.84 -30.44 -15.05
CA ALA A 117 -2.84 -29.18 -15.80
C ALA A 117 -3.95 -28.24 -15.30
N ALA A 118 -5.15 -28.75 -15.00
CA ALA A 118 -6.24 -27.95 -14.44
C ALA A 118 -5.92 -27.44 -13.02
N GLN A 119 -5.30 -28.27 -12.18
CA GLN A 119 -4.87 -27.86 -10.83
C GLN A 119 -3.81 -26.75 -10.89
N GLU A 120 -2.78 -26.92 -11.73
CA GLU A 120 -1.72 -25.92 -11.95
C GLU A 120 -2.31 -24.58 -12.43
N ALA A 121 -3.18 -24.63 -13.45
CA ALA A 121 -3.84 -23.42 -13.97
C ALA A 121 -4.73 -22.74 -12.92
N SER A 122 -5.42 -23.52 -12.08
CA SER A 122 -6.28 -23.01 -11.01
C SER A 122 -5.48 -22.37 -9.87
N GLU A 123 -4.30 -22.91 -9.54
CA GLU A 123 -3.44 -22.40 -8.47
C GLU A 123 -2.70 -21.13 -8.88
N ASP A 124 -2.28 -21.03 -10.14
CA ASP A 124 -1.60 -19.83 -10.66
C ASP A 124 -2.59 -18.74 -11.13
N ALA A 125 -3.90 -19.02 -11.18
CA ALA A 125 -4.90 -18.04 -11.60
C ALA A 125 -4.91 -16.78 -10.72
N SER A 126 -5.19 -15.63 -11.34
CA SER A 126 -5.23 -14.31 -10.67
C SER A 126 -6.20 -14.21 -9.49
N GLY A 127 -7.18 -15.10 -9.39
CA GLY A 127 -8.16 -15.18 -8.29
C GLY A 127 -7.98 -16.39 -7.37
N SER A 128 -6.89 -17.14 -7.49
CA SER A 128 -6.66 -18.33 -6.68
C SER A 128 -6.47 -17.96 -5.21
N ALA A 129 -7.13 -18.70 -4.32
CA ALA A 129 -6.95 -18.54 -2.87
C ALA A 129 -5.53 -18.94 -2.41
N SER A 130 -4.83 -19.76 -3.20
CA SER A 130 -3.46 -20.20 -2.94
C SER A 130 -2.41 -19.17 -3.38
N ARG A 131 -2.81 -18.17 -4.18
CA ARG A 131 -1.89 -17.14 -4.70
C ARG A 131 -1.75 -16.01 -3.68
N VAL A 132 -0.53 -15.78 -3.22
CA VAL A 132 -0.21 -14.60 -2.41
C VAL A 132 -0.03 -13.40 -3.35
N ILE A 133 -0.67 -12.27 -3.02
CA ILE A 133 -0.47 -10.98 -3.72
C ILE A 133 0.82 -10.37 -3.19
N ILE A 134 1.80 -10.15 -4.06
CA ILE A 134 3.14 -9.71 -3.63
C ILE A 134 3.62 -8.45 -4.37
N THR A 135 3.10 -8.17 -5.57
CA THR A 135 3.42 -6.98 -6.38
C THR A 135 2.18 -6.18 -6.75
N ASN A 136 2.38 -4.92 -7.14
CA ASN A 136 1.31 -4.12 -7.73
C ASN A 136 0.75 -4.76 -9.01
N SER A 137 1.55 -5.45 -9.81
CA SER A 137 1.07 -6.16 -11.02
C SER A 137 0.13 -7.33 -10.72
N ASP A 138 0.11 -7.83 -9.48
CA ASP A 138 -0.85 -8.83 -9.05
C ASP A 138 -2.25 -8.23 -8.84
N ILE A 139 -2.34 -6.90 -8.77
CA ILE A 139 -3.57 -6.13 -8.63
C ILE A 139 -3.84 -5.47 -9.98
N GLN A 140 -4.88 -5.93 -10.67
CA GLN A 140 -5.28 -5.31 -11.94
C GLN A 140 -5.67 -3.84 -11.73
N ASP A 141 -5.45 -3.01 -12.74
CA ASP A 141 -5.85 -1.60 -12.69
C ASP A 141 -7.35 -1.47 -12.40
N GLY A 142 -7.69 -0.65 -11.41
CA GLY A 142 -9.07 -0.48 -10.94
C GLY A 142 -9.62 -1.65 -10.11
N ALA A 143 -8.84 -2.69 -9.81
CA ALA A 143 -9.30 -3.81 -9.01
C ALA A 143 -9.66 -3.39 -7.58
N VAL A 144 -9.05 -2.34 -7.02
CA VAL A 144 -9.40 -1.78 -5.70
C VAL A 144 -10.36 -0.61 -5.88
N GLY A 145 -11.66 -0.91 -5.88
CA GLY A 145 -12.74 0.09 -5.89
C GLY A 145 -13.21 0.47 -4.49
N ALA A 146 -14.02 1.53 -4.39
CA ALA A 146 -14.55 2.02 -3.11
C ALA A 146 -15.30 0.95 -2.31
N SER A 147 -16.05 0.06 -2.96
CA SER A 147 -16.78 -1.03 -2.29
C SER A 147 -15.89 -2.09 -1.65
N LYS A 148 -14.60 -2.17 -2.03
CA LYS A 148 -13.62 -3.08 -1.44
C LYS A 148 -12.84 -2.45 -0.29
N LEU A 149 -12.96 -1.13 -0.11
CA LEU A 149 -12.38 -0.41 1.02
C LEU A 149 -13.45 -0.27 2.10
N ALA A 150 -13.28 -0.99 3.20
CA ALA A 150 -14.11 -0.79 4.37
C ALA A 150 -13.98 0.65 4.90
N THR A 151 -14.96 1.10 5.70
CA THR A 151 -14.85 2.36 6.44
C THR A 151 -13.54 2.38 7.22
N ASP A 152 -12.80 3.48 7.12
CA ASP A 152 -11.49 3.68 7.76
C ASP A 152 -10.40 2.68 7.34
N ALA A 153 -10.55 1.96 6.22
CA ALA A 153 -9.52 1.04 5.73
C ALA A 153 -8.18 1.75 5.41
N VAL A 154 -8.23 3.02 5.00
CA VAL A 154 -7.06 3.85 4.69
C VAL A 154 -6.84 4.87 5.81
N GLU A 155 -6.02 4.50 6.77
CA GLU A 155 -5.60 5.35 7.90
C GLU A 155 -4.41 6.23 7.53
N ALA A 156 -4.20 7.31 8.29
CA ALA A 156 -3.10 8.26 8.06
C ALA A 156 -1.72 7.57 8.00
N VAL A 157 -1.45 6.57 8.87
CA VAL A 157 -0.18 5.83 8.87
C VAL A 157 0.09 5.07 7.57
N LYS A 158 -0.95 4.75 6.80
CA LYS A 158 -0.85 4.06 5.51
C LYS A 158 -0.54 5.04 4.36
N ILE A 159 -0.63 6.34 4.59
CA ILE A 159 -0.36 7.40 3.61
C ILE A 159 0.96 8.08 3.97
N LYS A 160 1.96 8.02 3.08
CA LYS A 160 3.21 8.75 3.29
C LYS A 160 2.97 10.26 3.19
N ASP A 161 3.73 11.03 3.97
CA ASP A 161 3.67 12.50 3.95
C ASP A 161 3.89 13.05 2.53
N GLY A 162 3.10 14.08 2.17
CA GLY A 162 3.15 14.73 0.87
C GLY A 162 2.54 13.94 -0.29
N VAL A 163 2.06 12.69 -0.07
CA VAL A 163 1.43 11.91 -1.15
C VAL A 163 0.12 12.53 -1.61
N VAL A 164 -0.68 13.08 -0.69
CA VAL A 164 -1.94 13.77 -1.02
C VAL A 164 -1.65 15.26 -1.24
N GLY A 165 -1.27 15.60 -2.47
CA GLY A 165 -1.03 16.98 -2.90
C GLY A 165 -2.26 17.69 -3.48
N ALA A 166 -2.11 18.97 -3.81
CA ALA A 166 -3.20 19.82 -4.30
C ALA A 166 -3.94 19.27 -5.54
N THR A 167 -3.23 18.59 -6.45
CA THR A 167 -3.83 17.98 -7.65
C THR A 167 -4.71 16.75 -7.35
N LYS A 168 -4.57 16.15 -6.17
CA LYS A 168 -5.37 15.00 -5.72
C LYS A 168 -6.55 15.41 -4.83
N LEU A 169 -6.55 16.65 -4.35
CA LEU A 169 -7.66 17.21 -3.58
C LEU A 169 -8.73 17.76 -4.52
N ALA A 170 -9.98 17.65 -4.11
CA ALA A 170 -11.06 18.35 -4.79
C ALA A 170 -10.89 19.87 -4.63
N SER A 171 -11.42 20.64 -5.58
CA SER A 171 -11.41 22.11 -5.51
C SER A 171 -12.16 22.66 -4.28
N THR A 172 -13.08 21.86 -3.73
CA THR A 172 -13.85 22.17 -2.53
C THR A 172 -13.73 21.02 -1.55
N LEU A 173 -13.37 21.33 -0.30
CA LEU A 173 -13.27 20.38 0.80
C LEU A 173 -14.29 20.77 1.89
N ASP A 174 -15.15 19.85 2.27
CA ASP A 174 -16.02 20.04 3.44
C ASP A 174 -15.23 19.69 4.71
N LEU A 175 -14.93 20.72 5.51
CA LEU A 175 -14.21 20.63 6.77
C LEU A 175 -15.08 21.08 7.95
N SER A 176 -16.40 21.20 7.77
CA SER A 176 -17.34 21.73 8.76
C SER A 176 -17.34 20.97 10.10
N SER A 177 -16.99 19.68 10.08
CA SER A 177 -16.88 18.82 11.27
C SER A 177 -15.45 18.68 11.81
N LYS A 178 -14.49 19.46 11.30
CA LYS A 178 -13.05 19.31 11.57
C LYS A 178 -12.43 20.58 12.14
N ASN A 179 -11.38 20.42 12.94
CA ASN A 179 -10.54 21.53 13.37
C ASN A 179 -9.44 21.76 12.34
N VAL A 180 -9.42 22.95 11.74
CA VAL A 180 -8.37 23.36 10.79
C VAL A 180 -7.38 24.26 11.51
N THR A 181 -6.11 23.84 11.56
CA THR A 181 -5.02 24.70 12.04
C THR A 181 -4.39 25.39 10.86
N LEU A 182 -4.58 26.71 10.75
CA LEU A 182 -3.90 27.53 9.76
C LEU A 182 -2.64 28.10 10.41
N SER A 183 -1.47 27.82 9.83
CA SER A 183 -0.25 28.53 10.24
C SER A 183 -0.43 30.03 10.00
N ASP A 184 0.15 30.87 10.86
CA ASP A 184 0.02 32.34 10.77
C ASP A 184 0.40 32.91 9.40
N SER A 185 1.23 32.19 8.62
CA SER A 185 1.62 32.54 7.26
C SER A 185 0.51 32.35 6.21
N ALA A 186 -0.54 31.57 6.49
CA ALA A 186 -1.68 31.33 5.61
C ALA A 186 -2.87 32.29 5.89
N SER A 187 -2.83 33.08 6.96
CA SER A 187 -3.92 33.96 7.43
C SER A 187 -3.89 35.35 6.78
N ASN A 188 -3.72 35.42 5.46
CA ASN A 188 -3.63 36.70 4.76
C ASN A 188 -4.99 37.32 4.37
N ASN A 189 -6.15 36.78 4.77
CA ASN A 189 -7.42 37.38 4.34
C ASN A 189 -8.71 37.14 5.15
N ALA A 190 -8.72 37.24 6.48
CA ALA A 190 -10.01 37.55 7.12
C ALA A 190 -9.90 38.33 8.42
N VAL A 191 -9.14 37.85 9.41
CA VAL A 191 -9.05 38.53 10.71
C VAL A 191 -7.75 38.13 11.39
N SER A 192 -6.59 38.57 10.89
CA SER A 192 -5.39 38.47 11.72
C SER A 192 -5.64 39.34 12.96
N GLN A 193 -5.32 38.84 14.16
CA GLN A 193 -5.37 39.62 15.39
C GLN A 193 -4.62 40.96 15.22
N THR A 194 -3.56 40.98 14.40
CA THR A 194 -2.84 42.18 13.99
C THR A 194 -3.69 43.17 13.19
N ALA A 195 -4.56 42.71 12.29
CA ALA A 195 -5.47 43.56 11.52
C ALA A 195 -6.53 44.21 12.41
N VAL A 196 -7.06 43.45 13.37
CA VAL A 196 -8.00 43.96 14.39
C VAL A 196 -7.33 44.98 15.29
N ILE A 197 -6.14 44.67 15.81
CA ILE A 197 -5.36 45.59 16.65
C ILE A 197 -5.04 46.89 15.90
N ARG A 198 -4.67 46.81 14.62
CA ARG A 198 -4.41 48.01 13.80
C ARG A 198 -5.66 48.88 13.66
N HIS A 199 -6.82 48.27 13.44
CA HIS A 199 -8.07 49.00 13.32
C HIS A 199 -8.47 49.66 14.65
N ILE A 200 -8.32 48.93 15.76
CA ILE A 200 -8.54 49.47 17.12
C ILE A 200 -7.62 50.66 17.39
N ASN A 201 -6.33 50.54 17.08
CA ASN A 201 -5.38 51.63 17.30
C ASN A 201 -5.68 52.85 16.41
N ALA A 202 -6.05 52.64 15.14
CA ALA A 202 -6.42 53.72 14.23
C ALA A 202 -7.67 54.47 14.72
N ILE A 203 -8.70 53.75 15.20
CA ILE A 203 -9.89 54.36 15.82
C ILE A 203 -9.50 55.14 17.06
N LYS A 204 -8.68 54.54 17.94
CA LYS A 204 -8.25 55.19 19.19
C LYS A 204 -7.49 56.49 18.93
N SER A 205 -6.59 56.51 17.95
CA SER A 205 -5.88 57.73 17.54
C SER A 205 -6.79 58.76 16.89
N ALA A 206 -7.81 58.34 16.14
CA ALA A 206 -8.72 59.27 15.47
C ALA A 206 -9.72 59.95 16.43
N ILE A 207 -10.05 59.31 17.55
CA ILE A 207 -11.03 59.79 18.54
C ILE A 207 -10.32 60.17 19.86
N ASP A 208 -9.01 60.37 19.83
CA ASP A 208 -8.27 60.70 21.05
C ASP A 208 -8.67 62.09 21.58
N ILE A 209 -9.49 62.10 22.63
CA ILE A 209 -9.91 63.30 23.38
C ILE A 209 -9.12 63.47 24.67
N SER A 210 -8.05 62.70 24.90
CA SER A 210 -7.25 62.76 26.13
C SER A 210 -6.59 64.11 26.37
N SER A 211 -6.35 64.89 25.32
CA SER A 211 -5.86 66.27 25.41
C SER A 211 -6.95 67.30 25.78
N GLY A 212 -8.19 66.87 25.97
CA GLY A 212 -9.35 67.74 26.14
C GLY A 212 -9.78 68.43 24.83
N MET A 213 -10.96 69.04 24.85
CA MET A 213 -11.45 69.87 23.74
C MET A 213 -10.58 71.13 23.63
N THR A 214 -9.91 71.30 22.49
CA THR A 214 -9.22 72.55 22.16
C THR A 214 -10.17 73.45 21.38
N GLY A 215 -10.43 74.63 21.92
CA GLY A 215 -11.36 75.60 21.35
C GLY A 215 -11.57 76.75 22.32
N VAL A 216 -11.79 77.94 21.80
CA VAL A 216 -12.19 79.08 22.63
C VAL A 216 -13.69 78.93 22.86
N LEU A 217 -14.10 78.74 24.11
CA LEU A 217 -15.51 78.91 24.46
C LEU A 217 -15.94 80.31 23.97
N PRO A 218 -17.07 80.43 23.25
CA PRO A 218 -17.57 81.73 22.83
C PRO A 218 -17.63 82.67 24.02
N VAL A 219 -17.06 83.86 23.87
CA VAL A 219 -17.07 84.89 24.91
C VAL A 219 -18.52 85.12 25.31
N ALA A 220 -18.83 84.92 26.59
CA ALA A 220 -20.16 85.10 27.14
C ALA A 220 -20.74 86.45 26.70
N ASN A 221 -21.83 86.40 25.94
CA ASN A 221 -22.65 87.57 25.64
C ASN A 221 -23.81 87.57 26.65
N THR A 222 -23.71 88.53 27.57
CA THR A 222 -24.77 89.18 28.37
C THR A 222 -26.15 88.48 28.46
N GLU A 223 -26.43 87.94 29.64
CA GLU A 223 -27.75 87.85 30.32
C GLU A 223 -28.94 87.07 29.68
N SER A 224 -28.86 86.41 28.52
CA SER A 224 -30.06 85.66 28.07
C SER A 224 -29.87 84.45 27.15
N ASN A 225 -28.91 83.56 27.43
CA ASN A 225 -28.99 82.17 26.93
C ASN A 225 -28.06 81.27 27.75
N VAL A 226 -28.62 80.53 28.71
CA VAL A 226 -27.93 79.40 29.33
C VAL A 226 -27.83 78.30 28.28
N LEU A 227 -26.64 78.08 27.73
CA LEU A 227 -26.33 76.88 26.96
C LEU A 227 -25.59 75.92 27.90
N GLU A 228 -26.37 74.99 28.43
CA GLU A 228 -26.02 73.74 29.13
C GLU A 228 -24.69 73.71 29.91
N SER A 229 -24.80 73.74 31.24
CA SER A 229 -23.76 73.19 32.11
C SER A 229 -23.68 71.67 31.93
N VAL A 230 -22.74 71.20 31.11
CA VAL A 230 -22.39 69.77 31.08
C VAL A 230 -21.54 69.46 32.30
N TYR A 231 -22.16 68.88 33.33
CA TYR A 231 -21.45 68.36 34.49
C TYR A 231 -20.91 66.97 34.14
N LEU A 232 -19.65 66.89 33.70
CA LEU A 232 -18.95 65.62 33.63
C LEU A 232 -18.50 65.27 35.06
N PRO A 233 -18.96 64.16 35.65
CA PRO A 233 -18.35 63.69 36.89
C PRO A 233 -16.89 63.38 36.58
N CYS A 234 -15.97 64.07 37.27
CA CYS A 234 -14.63 63.54 37.46
C CYS A 234 -14.77 62.35 38.42
N ASP A 235 -15.07 61.17 37.87
CA ASP A 235 -14.91 59.96 38.65
C ASP A 235 -13.42 59.80 38.92
N GLY A 236 -13.09 60.02 40.18
CA GLY A 236 -11.74 60.11 40.69
C GLY A 236 -10.97 58.79 40.63
N ALA A 237 -9.67 58.96 40.89
CA ALA A 237 -8.70 57.99 41.40
C ALA A 237 -9.10 56.50 41.34
N VAL A 238 -8.38 55.72 40.52
CA VAL A 238 -7.29 54.81 40.96
C VAL A 238 -6.21 54.77 39.87
#